data_AF-A0A356KWF9-F1
#
_entry.id   AF-A0A356KWF9-F1
#
_cell.length_a   1.000
_cell.length_b   1.000
_cell.length_c   1.000
_cell.angle_alpha   90.00
_cell.angle_beta   90.00
_cell.angle_gamma   90.00
#
_symmetry.space_group_name_H-M   'P 1'
#
loop_
_entity.id
_entity.type
_entity.pdbx_description
1 polymer ?
#
loop_
_entity_poly.entity_id
_entity_poly.type
_entity_poly.pdbx_seq_one_letter_code
_entity_poly.pdbx_strand_id
1 'polypeptide(L)'
;MAQPQPADREAAFSLLFVLPILGLLSVFLLALTSTHRLEQRASANRVDGVRAELVAEAGLARAIALLTEYELREPISSLHAPWAYRRQDARAFAVDFPLERSRHPSFKAGVLPSGQVYSSSIGSTYGGGDVCLLKVIDAASKLNLNGGSPELPSMLDALGRAIRDYDERRADPADPLHDPEWLAWCQEELRLPLDPIQGRGERILALRDSLGGSFTSLRPLEALLGVDEVERLSHYVTLHSWRDPRYGNRAPVNVNTASWPVLVSCFVGLEAASPLVPPLNDAAARAAA
;
A
#
# COMPACT_ATOMS: atom_id res chain seq x y z
N MET A 1 19.98 80.75 17.16
CA MET A 1 18.92 79.71 17.18
C MET A 1 17.63 80.36 16.70
N ALA A 2 17.28 80.17 15.42
CA ALA A 2 16.04 80.71 14.88
C ALA A 2 14.86 79.92 15.46
N GLN A 3 13.87 80.60 16.07
CA GLN A 3 12.64 79.95 16.50
C GLN A 3 11.86 79.50 15.24
N PRO A 4 11.38 78.26 15.18
CA PRO A 4 10.58 77.79 14.05
C PRO A 4 9.32 78.65 13.93
N GLN A 5 8.98 79.05 12.69
CA GLN A 5 7.80 79.88 12.43
C GLN A 5 6.53 79.14 12.88
N PRO A 6 5.46 79.85 13.31
CA PRO A 6 4.23 79.21 13.76
C PRO A 6 3.61 78.26 12.73
N ALA A 7 3.77 78.54 11.42
CA ALA A 7 3.35 77.67 10.33
C ALA A 7 4.07 76.30 10.33
N ASP A 8 5.36 76.26 10.71
CA ASP A 8 6.14 75.01 10.76
C ASP A 8 5.67 74.09 11.90
N ARG A 9 5.14 74.68 12.99
CA ARG A 9 4.60 73.92 14.13
C ARG A 9 3.27 73.25 13.80
N GLU A 10 2.37 73.96 13.12
CA GLU A 10 1.08 73.40 12.69
C GLU A 10 1.25 72.27 11.67
N ALA A 11 2.21 72.40 10.75
CA ALA A 11 2.58 71.35 9.82
C ALA A 11 3.17 70.12 10.53
N ALA A 12 4.06 70.33 11.51
CA ALA A 12 4.65 69.24 12.29
C ALA A 12 3.60 68.48 13.12
N PHE A 13 2.66 69.19 13.76
CA PHE A 13 1.54 68.56 14.48
C PHE A 13 0.63 67.77 13.54
N SER A 14 0.27 68.32 12.38
CA SER A 14 -0.55 67.63 11.39
C SER A 14 0.11 66.34 10.89
N LEU A 15 1.43 66.38 10.63
CA LEU A 15 2.21 65.21 10.21
C LEU A 15 2.23 64.11 11.29
N LEU A 16 2.32 64.52 12.56
CA LEU A 16 2.36 63.62 13.72
C LEU A 16 1.04 62.84 13.90
N PHE A 17 -0.09 63.37 13.43
CA PHE A 17 -1.38 62.66 13.40
C PHE A 17 -1.59 61.85 12.12
N VAL A 18 -1.18 62.39 10.96
CA VAL A 18 -1.40 61.72 9.66
C VAL A 18 -0.52 60.47 9.51
N LEU A 19 0.73 60.49 9.98
CA LEU A 19 1.64 59.35 9.84
C LEU A 19 1.15 58.07 10.56
N PRO A 20 0.70 58.12 11.83
CA PRO A 20 0.11 56.95 12.49
C PRO A 20 -1.14 56.43 11.79
N ILE A 21 -2.01 57.33 11.30
CA ILE A 21 -3.22 56.92 10.57
C ILE A 21 -2.85 56.22 9.25
N LEU A 22 -1.90 56.77 8.49
CA LEU A 22 -1.40 56.13 7.27
C LEU A 22 -0.70 54.79 7.56
N GLY A 23 0.05 54.71 8.66
CA GLY A 23 0.66 53.47 9.13
C GLY A 23 -0.40 52.41 9.45
N LEU A 24 -1.43 52.78 10.20
CA LEU A 24 -2.55 51.90 10.54
C LEU A 24 -3.30 51.43 9.29
N LEU A 25 -3.60 52.34 8.36
CA LEU A 25 -4.25 52.00 7.08
C LEU A 25 -3.39 51.06 6.24
N SER A 26 -2.07 51.25 6.23
CA SER A 26 -1.15 50.38 5.51
C SER A 26 -1.12 48.97 6.09
N VAL A 27 -1.07 48.85 7.43
CA VAL A 27 -1.14 47.55 8.12
C VAL A 27 -2.49 46.87 7.87
N PHE A 28 -3.59 47.63 7.89
CA PHE A 28 -4.92 47.11 7.60
C PHE A 28 -5.04 46.58 6.17
N LEU A 29 -4.55 47.33 5.16
CA LEU A 29 -4.52 46.89 3.77
C LEU A 29 -3.65 45.62 3.60
N LEU A 30 -2.52 45.53 4.30
CA LEU A 30 -1.68 44.34 4.30
C LEU A 30 -2.40 43.12 4.90
N ALA A 31 -3.15 43.32 5.99
CA ALA A 31 -3.92 42.25 6.62
C ALA A 31 -5.10 41.76 5.75
N LEU A 32 -5.81 42.67 5.07
CA LEU A 32 -6.88 42.29 4.14
C LEU A 32 -6.33 41.53 2.93
N THR A 33 -5.23 42.02 2.34
CA THR A 33 -4.62 41.34 1.20
C THR A 33 -4.05 39.97 1.56
N SER A 34 -3.49 39.79 2.76
CA SER A 34 -3.05 38.48 3.23
C SER A 34 -4.23 37.52 3.46
N THR A 35 -5.32 38.00 4.06
CA THR A 35 -6.54 37.21 4.30
C THR A 35 -7.17 36.78 2.98
N HIS A 36 -7.34 37.69 2.02
CA HIS A 36 -7.88 37.33 0.70
C HIS A 36 -7.01 36.33 -0.05
N ARG A 37 -5.67 36.44 0.03
CA ARG A 37 -4.77 35.44 -0.56
C ARG A 37 -4.94 34.07 0.09
N LEU A 38 -5.15 34.03 1.41
CA LEU A 38 -5.38 32.80 2.14
C LEU A 38 -6.74 32.17 1.77
N GLU A 39 -7.80 32.98 1.67
CA GLU A 39 -9.12 32.55 1.22
C GLU A 39 -9.11 32.01 -0.21
N GLN A 40 -8.40 32.68 -1.12
CA GLN A 40 -8.24 32.23 -2.51
C GLN A 40 -7.52 30.88 -2.57
N ARG A 41 -6.44 30.71 -1.81
CA ARG A 41 -5.71 29.43 -1.72
C ARG A 41 -6.56 28.33 -1.09
N ALA A 42 -7.29 28.64 -0.02
CA ALA A 42 -8.18 27.67 0.63
C ALA A 42 -9.31 27.22 -0.31
N SER A 43 -9.88 28.16 -1.07
CA SER A 43 -10.92 27.87 -2.07
C SER A 43 -10.38 27.01 -3.21
N ALA A 44 -9.19 27.33 -3.73
CA ALA A 44 -8.52 26.52 -4.75
C ALA A 44 -8.24 25.09 -4.24
N ASN A 45 -7.64 24.96 -3.05
CA ASN A 45 -7.37 23.66 -2.44
C ASN A 45 -8.66 22.86 -2.20
N ARG A 46 -9.76 23.52 -1.83
CA ARG A 46 -11.06 22.85 -1.64
C ARG A 46 -11.59 22.29 -2.95
N VAL A 47 -11.52 23.07 -4.04
CA VAL A 47 -11.92 22.62 -5.38
C VAL A 47 -11.06 21.45 -5.84
N ASP A 48 -9.75 21.53 -5.63
CA ASP A 48 -8.80 20.48 -5.99
C ASP A 48 -9.08 19.18 -5.20
N GLY A 49 -9.41 19.31 -3.91
CA GLY A 49 -9.82 18.17 -3.07
C GLY A 49 -11.10 17.48 -3.58
N VAL A 50 -12.13 18.25 -3.95
CA VAL A 50 -13.36 17.67 -4.56
C VAL A 50 -13.03 16.95 -5.87
N ARG A 51 -12.17 17.54 -6.71
CA ARG A 51 -11.78 16.91 -7.98
C ARG A 51 -11.03 15.61 -7.76
N ALA A 52 -10.07 15.60 -6.83
CA ALA A 52 -9.31 14.41 -6.48
C ALA A 52 -10.24 13.28 -5.98
N GLU A 53 -11.23 13.62 -5.17
CA GLU A 53 -12.26 12.68 -4.69
C GLU A 53 -13.09 12.11 -5.84
N LEU A 54 -13.63 12.96 -6.73
CA LEU A 54 -14.40 12.50 -7.89
C LEU A 54 -13.59 11.61 -8.84
N VAL A 55 -12.31 11.96 -9.06
CA VAL A 55 -11.39 11.18 -9.89
C VAL A 55 -11.10 9.81 -9.25
N ALA A 56 -10.94 9.76 -7.93
CA ALA A 56 -10.78 8.51 -7.20
C ALA A 56 -12.05 7.64 -7.25
N GLU A 57 -13.22 8.22 -7.04
CA GLU A 57 -14.50 7.51 -7.07
C GLU A 57 -14.79 6.90 -8.44
N ALA A 58 -14.60 7.67 -9.52
CA ALA A 58 -14.82 7.15 -10.86
C ALA A 58 -13.72 6.18 -11.30
N GLY A 59 -12.48 6.35 -10.82
CA GLY A 59 -11.43 5.33 -10.92
C GLY A 59 -11.84 4.01 -10.28
N LEU A 60 -12.39 4.06 -9.06
CA LEU A 60 -12.90 2.90 -8.33
C LEU A 60 -14.09 2.24 -9.04
N ALA A 61 -15.08 3.03 -9.47
CA ALA A 61 -16.25 2.53 -10.19
C ALA A 61 -15.84 1.83 -11.50
N ARG A 62 -14.88 2.40 -12.25
CA ARG A 62 -14.31 1.77 -13.44
C ARG A 62 -13.59 0.47 -13.10
N ALA A 63 -12.79 0.43 -12.03
CA ALA A 63 -12.12 -0.80 -11.61
C ALA A 63 -13.11 -1.91 -11.24
N ILE A 64 -14.19 -1.58 -10.53
CA ILE A 64 -15.26 -2.55 -10.22
C ILE A 64 -15.87 -3.09 -11.51
N ALA A 65 -16.24 -2.22 -12.45
CA ALA A 65 -16.82 -2.63 -13.73
C ALA A 65 -15.86 -3.55 -14.53
N LEU A 66 -14.58 -3.18 -14.61
CA LEU A 66 -13.57 -3.98 -15.31
C LEU A 66 -13.29 -5.31 -14.61
N LEU A 67 -13.29 -5.35 -13.27
CA LEU A 67 -13.15 -6.59 -12.52
C LEU A 67 -14.34 -7.53 -12.75
N THR A 68 -15.56 -7.01 -12.69
CA THR A 68 -16.76 -7.80 -12.98
C THR A 68 -16.76 -8.33 -14.41
N GLU A 69 -16.40 -7.50 -15.39
CA GLU A 69 -16.27 -7.92 -16.78
C GLU A 69 -15.17 -8.99 -16.96
N TYR A 70 -14.04 -8.83 -16.28
CA TYR A 70 -12.94 -9.78 -16.33
C TYR A 70 -13.32 -11.13 -15.69
N GLU A 71 -13.93 -11.13 -14.51
CA GLU A 71 -14.38 -12.35 -13.81
C GLU A 71 -15.38 -13.17 -14.65
N LEU A 72 -16.28 -12.48 -15.38
CA LEU A 72 -17.23 -13.13 -16.28
C LEU A 72 -16.56 -13.80 -17.50
N ARG A 73 -15.39 -13.31 -17.93
CA ARG A 73 -14.65 -13.85 -19.08
C ARG A 73 -13.60 -14.88 -18.68
N GLU A 74 -12.88 -14.61 -17.60
CA GLU A 74 -11.77 -15.39 -17.10
C GLU A 74 -12.03 -15.74 -15.63
N PRO A 75 -12.60 -16.92 -15.34
CA PRO A 75 -12.99 -17.30 -13.97
C PRO A 75 -11.79 -17.64 -13.08
N ILE A 76 -10.58 -17.63 -13.63
CA ILE A 76 -9.35 -17.95 -12.91
C ILE A 76 -8.55 -16.66 -12.68
N SER A 77 -8.41 -16.28 -11.42
CA SER A 77 -7.54 -15.18 -11.02
C SER A 77 -6.09 -15.49 -11.36
N SER A 78 -5.46 -14.62 -12.15
CA SER A 78 -4.06 -14.72 -12.56
C SER A 78 -3.28 -13.48 -12.15
N LEU A 79 -2.03 -13.64 -11.75
CA LEU A 79 -1.12 -12.51 -11.53
C LEU A 79 -0.79 -11.74 -12.81
N HIS A 80 -1.04 -12.32 -13.99
CA HIS A 80 -0.84 -11.66 -15.28
C HIS A 80 -2.05 -10.83 -15.72
N ALA A 81 -3.14 -10.86 -14.95
CA ALA A 81 -4.34 -10.12 -15.25
C ALA A 81 -4.10 -8.59 -15.18
N PRO A 82 -4.81 -7.79 -15.98
CA PRO A 82 -4.64 -6.34 -16.01
C PRO A 82 -4.98 -5.66 -14.68
N TRP A 83 -5.78 -6.32 -13.82
CA TRP A 83 -6.12 -5.81 -12.50
C TRP A 83 -5.01 -6.02 -11.47
N ALA A 84 -4.14 -7.02 -11.65
CA ALA A 84 -3.19 -7.41 -10.62
C ALA A 84 -2.13 -6.32 -10.40
N TYR A 85 -2.07 -5.77 -9.18
CA TYR A 85 -0.99 -4.85 -8.80
C TYR A 85 0.28 -5.64 -8.51
N ARG A 86 1.25 -5.59 -9.43
CA ARG A 86 2.61 -6.12 -9.21
C ARG A 86 3.62 -5.55 -10.19
N ARG A 87 4.89 -5.69 -9.82
CA ARG A 87 6.06 -5.52 -10.69
C ARG A 87 6.01 -6.61 -11.77
N GLN A 88 5.76 -6.20 -13.02
CA GLN A 88 5.60 -7.13 -14.16
C GLN A 88 6.94 -7.70 -14.67
N ASP A 89 8.07 -7.29 -14.11
CA ASP A 89 9.40 -7.75 -14.51
C ASP A 89 9.77 -9.16 -13.99
N ALA A 90 8.80 -9.86 -13.39
CA ALA A 90 8.92 -11.23 -12.89
C ALA A 90 9.97 -11.45 -11.77
N ARG A 91 10.57 -10.38 -11.24
CA ARG A 91 11.59 -10.48 -10.17
C ARG A 91 10.97 -10.42 -8.77
N ALA A 92 9.81 -9.79 -8.62
CA ALA A 92 9.12 -9.68 -7.33
C ALA A 92 7.91 -10.62 -7.26
N PHE A 93 7.93 -11.53 -6.27
CA PHE A 93 6.88 -12.51 -6.00
C PHE A 93 6.03 -12.15 -4.77
N ALA A 94 6.22 -10.96 -4.16
CA ALA A 94 5.57 -10.65 -2.88
C ALA A 94 5.26 -9.18 -2.64
N VAL A 95 6.29 -8.33 -2.56
CA VAL A 95 6.15 -6.93 -2.13
C VAL A 95 6.63 -6.02 -3.23
N ASP A 96 5.65 -5.31 -3.77
CA ASP A 96 5.85 -4.23 -4.72
C ASP A 96 5.90 -2.89 -3.98
N PHE A 97 6.43 -1.87 -4.64
CA PHE A 97 6.60 -0.53 -4.08
C PHE A 97 5.26 0.09 -3.63
N PRO A 98 5.32 1.15 -2.79
CA PRO A 98 4.19 2.05 -2.60
C PRO A 98 3.58 2.50 -3.93
N LEU A 99 2.28 2.76 -3.93
CA LEU A 99 1.51 3.05 -5.15
C LEU A 99 2.09 4.26 -5.92
N GLU A 100 2.62 5.22 -5.19
CA GLU A 100 3.23 6.46 -5.66
C GLU A 100 4.51 6.22 -6.47
N ARG A 101 5.22 5.11 -6.20
CA ARG A 101 6.44 4.69 -6.92
C ARG A 101 6.16 3.61 -7.96
N SER A 102 4.90 3.17 -8.10
CA SER A 102 4.53 2.08 -9.02
C SER A 102 4.73 2.48 -10.48
N ARG A 103 5.33 1.59 -11.27
CA ARG A 103 5.38 1.69 -12.75
C ARG A 103 4.31 0.84 -13.44
N HIS A 104 3.64 -0.02 -12.68
CA HIS A 104 2.68 -1.01 -13.14
C HIS A 104 1.44 -1.02 -12.22
N PRO A 105 0.69 0.09 -12.14
CA PRO A 105 -0.54 0.13 -11.37
C PRO A 105 -1.60 -0.77 -12.00
N SER A 106 -2.60 -1.14 -11.20
CA SER A 106 -3.76 -1.90 -11.69
C SER A 106 -4.47 -1.14 -12.80
N PHE A 107 -4.85 -1.82 -13.87
CA PHE A 107 -5.52 -1.24 -15.03
C PHE A 107 -4.77 -0.05 -15.65
N LYS A 108 -3.43 -0.13 -15.72
CA LYS A 108 -2.59 0.90 -16.34
C LYS A 108 -3.17 1.35 -17.68
N ALA A 109 -3.55 2.62 -17.75
CA ALA A 109 -4.16 3.23 -18.93
C ALA A 109 -3.15 4.04 -19.76
N GLY A 110 -2.14 4.63 -19.14
CA GLY A 110 -1.15 5.42 -19.86
C GLY A 110 -0.03 5.96 -18.99
N VAL A 111 0.76 6.86 -19.60
CA VAL A 111 1.86 7.59 -18.98
C VAL A 111 1.72 9.06 -19.35
N LEU A 112 1.86 9.93 -18.35
CA LEU A 112 1.86 11.38 -18.53
C LEU A 112 3.18 11.86 -19.15
N PRO A 113 3.22 13.08 -19.74
CA PRO A 113 4.47 13.67 -20.21
C PRO A 113 5.56 13.79 -19.13
N SER A 114 5.15 13.88 -17.86
CA SER A 114 6.05 13.85 -16.69
C SER A 114 6.69 12.49 -16.41
N GLY A 115 6.27 11.43 -17.13
CA GLY A 115 6.69 10.05 -16.89
C GLY A 115 5.85 9.30 -15.83
N GLN A 116 4.89 9.98 -15.18
CA GLN A 116 4.00 9.35 -14.20
C GLN A 116 2.98 8.45 -14.90
N VAL A 117 2.86 7.21 -14.44
CA VAL A 117 1.84 6.27 -14.93
C VAL A 117 0.49 6.55 -14.29
N TYR A 118 -0.61 6.17 -14.93
CA TYR A 118 -1.95 6.28 -14.35
C TYR A 118 -2.86 5.11 -14.74
N SER A 119 -3.86 4.86 -13.91
CA SER A 119 -4.88 3.82 -14.11
C SER A 119 -6.13 4.37 -14.80
N SER A 120 -6.52 5.61 -14.52
CA SER A 120 -7.65 6.27 -15.18
C SER A 120 -7.46 7.78 -15.23
N SER A 121 -8.21 8.45 -16.10
CA SER A 121 -8.23 9.91 -16.22
C SER A 121 -9.65 10.43 -16.46
N ILE A 122 -9.97 11.59 -15.89
CA ILE A 122 -11.28 12.24 -16.03
C ILE A 122 -11.05 13.70 -16.40
N GLY A 123 -10.81 13.93 -17.69
CA GLY A 123 -10.55 15.25 -18.20
C GLY A 123 -9.09 15.68 -18.08
N SER A 124 -8.86 16.97 -18.30
CA SER A 124 -7.52 17.54 -18.40
C SER A 124 -7.45 18.94 -17.80
N THR A 125 -7.95 19.10 -16.58
CA THR A 125 -7.95 20.40 -15.91
C THR A 125 -6.53 20.89 -15.64
N TYR A 126 -5.61 19.98 -15.35
CA TYR A 126 -4.17 20.26 -15.30
C TYR A 126 -3.49 19.83 -16.60
N GLY A 127 -2.35 20.45 -16.92
CA GLY A 127 -1.52 20.07 -18.07
C GLY A 127 -1.00 18.63 -18.05
N GLY A 128 -1.21 17.91 -16.94
CA GLY A 128 -0.96 16.47 -16.78
C GLY A 128 -2.22 15.61 -16.63
N GLY A 129 -3.42 16.13 -16.84
CA GLY A 129 -4.65 15.36 -16.66
C GLY A 129 -5.13 15.29 -15.22
N ASP A 130 -6.42 15.02 -15.03
CA ASP A 130 -6.99 14.63 -13.75
C ASP A 130 -6.93 13.11 -13.67
N VAL A 131 -5.88 12.56 -13.05
CA VAL A 131 -5.56 11.13 -13.11
C VAL A 131 -5.66 10.42 -11.76
N CYS A 132 -5.97 9.13 -11.78
CA CYS A 132 -5.93 8.27 -10.59
C CYS A 132 -4.96 7.10 -10.79
N LEU A 133 -4.39 6.64 -9.67
CA LEU A 133 -3.61 5.42 -9.56
C LEU A 133 -4.40 4.39 -8.75
N LEU A 134 -4.40 3.14 -9.19
CA LEU A 134 -5.13 2.07 -8.54
C LEU A 134 -4.22 0.91 -8.16
N LYS A 135 -4.46 0.36 -6.97
CA LYS A 135 -3.85 -0.86 -6.44
C LYS A 135 -4.96 -1.84 -6.09
N VAL A 136 -5.16 -2.83 -6.95
CA VAL A 136 -6.08 -3.94 -6.71
C VAL A 136 -5.24 -5.16 -6.31
N ILE A 137 -5.57 -5.69 -5.14
CA ILE A 137 -4.90 -6.85 -4.56
C ILE A 137 -5.96 -7.92 -4.31
N ASP A 138 -5.64 -9.15 -4.67
CA ASP A 138 -6.46 -10.30 -4.28
C ASP A 138 -6.33 -10.53 -2.77
N ALA A 139 -7.40 -10.33 -2.02
CA ALA A 139 -7.39 -10.52 -0.58
C ALA A 139 -7.19 -12.00 -0.19
N ALA A 140 -7.58 -12.95 -1.06
CA ALA A 140 -7.33 -14.37 -0.87
C ALA A 140 -5.88 -14.77 -1.17
N SER A 141 -5.03 -13.88 -1.69
CA SER A 141 -3.59 -14.13 -1.87
C SER A 141 -2.77 -14.06 -0.58
N LYS A 142 -3.43 -13.74 0.54
CA LYS A 142 -2.83 -13.47 1.86
C LYS A 142 -3.35 -14.41 2.93
N LEU A 143 -2.60 -14.57 4.01
CA LEU A 143 -3.08 -15.30 5.19
C LEU A 143 -4.14 -14.48 5.93
N ASN A 144 -5.30 -15.08 6.18
CA ASN A 144 -6.35 -14.43 6.96
C ASN A 144 -6.12 -14.64 8.47
N LEU A 145 -5.83 -13.58 9.22
CA LEU A 145 -5.62 -13.64 10.68
C LEU A 145 -6.88 -14.03 11.46
N ASN A 146 -8.05 -13.79 10.86
CA ASN A 146 -9.34 -14.19 11.40
C ASN A 146 -9.78 -15.57 10.90
N GLY A 147 -8.90 -16.30 10.22
CA GLY A 147 -9.13 -17.69 9.84
C GLY A 147 -9.23 -18.59 11.07
N GLY A 148 -10.11 -19.59 10.99
CA GLY A 148 -10.33 -20.57 12.06
C GLY A 148 -9.41 -21.79 12.01
N SER A 149 -8.30 -21.75 11.26
CA SER A 149 -7.40 -22.92 11.15
C SER A 149 -6.59 -23.09 12.44
N PRO A 150 -6.55 -24.29 13.05
CA PRO A 150 -5.71 -24.53 14.22
C PRO A 150 -4.20 -24.43 13.92
N GLU A 151 -3.80 -24.58 12.65
CA GLU A 151 -2.41 -24.49 12.19
C GLU A 151 -1.94 -23.04 11.97
N LEU A 152 -2.84 -22.06 12.07
CA LEU A 152 -2.55 -20.66 11.79
C LEU A 152 -1.32 -20.11 12.58
N PRO A 153 -1.10 -20.44 13.87
CA PRO A 153 0.12 -20.02 14.57
C PRO A 153 1.41 -20.51 13.88
N SER A 154 1.45 -21.78 13.49
CA SER A 154 2.61 -22.39 12.81
C SER A 154 2.81 -21.81 11.41
N MET A 155 1.71 -21.54 10.69
CA MET A 155 1.75 -20.84 9.40
C MET A 155 2.33 -19.44 9.56
N LEU A 156 1.92 -18.67 10.58
CA LEU A 156 2.47 -17.34 10.85
C LEU A 156 3.96 -17.39 11.17
N ASP A 157 4.40 -18.33 12.00
CA ASP A 157 5.83 -18.47 12.32
C ASP A 157 6.66 -18.83 11.08
N ALA A 158 6.12 -19.66 10.20
CA ALA A 158 6.74 -19.97 8.93
C ALA A 158 6.73 -18.80 7.94
N LEU A 159 5.66 -18.02 7.92
CA LEU A 159 5.58 -16.79 7.14
C LEU A 159 6.68 -15.82 7.58
N GLY A 160 6.93 -15.65 8.88
CA GLY A 160 8.04 -14.82 9.38
C GLY A 160 9.39 -15.28 8.85
N ARG A 161 9.68 -16.58 8.92
CA ARG A 161 10.90 -17.17 8.35
C ARG A 161 11.01 -16.94 6.83
N ALA A 162 9.92 -17.14 6.11
CA ALA A 162 9.90 -17.00 4.66
C ALA A 162 10.02 -15.53 4.23
N ILE A 163 9.48 -14.57 4.99
CA ILE A 163 9.69 -13.14 4.74
C ILE A 163 11.17 -12.80 4.88
N ARG A 164 11.83 -13.26 5.96
CA ARG A 164 13.26 -13.03 6.16
C ARG A 164 14.11 -13.62 5.03
N ASP A 165 13.89 -14.90 4.70
CA ASP A 165 14.62 -15.56 3.59
C ASP A 165 14.41 -14.83 2.26
N TYR A 166 13.17 -14.41 1.98
CA TYR A 166 12.87 -13.64 0.78
C TYR A 166 13.60 -12.28 0.75
N ASP A 167 13.65 -11.58 1.88
CA ASP A 167 14.30 -10.28 2.01
C ASP A 167 15.84 -10.41 1.91
N GLU A 168 16.43 -11.45 2.52
CA GLU A 168 17.86 -11.77 2.42
C GLU A 168 18.28 -12.07 0.96
N ARG A 169 17.48 -12.87 0.25
CA ARG A 169 17.71 -13.18 -1.17
C ARG A 169 17.59 -11.95 -2.07
N ARG A 170 16.68 -11.02 -1.79
CA ARG A 170 16.61 -9.76 -2.56
C ARG A 170 17.79 -8.83 -2.28
N ALA A 171 18.38 -8.92 -1.10
CA ALA A 171 19.54 -8.13 -0.72
C ALA A 171 20.85 -8.68 -1.32
N ASP A 172 20.95 -10.00 -1.54
CA ASP A 172 22.15 -10.65 -2.08
C ASP A 172 22.34 -10.37 -3.58
N PRO A 173 23.41 -9.66 -4.00
CA PRO A 173 23.70 -9.41 -5.42
C PRO A 173 23.92 -10.67 -6.27
N ALA A 174 24.20 -11.82 -5.65
CA ALA A 174 24.40 -13.10 -6.33
C ALA A 174 23.09 -13.87 -6.58
N ASP A 175 21.99 -13.52 -5.89
CA ASP A 175 20.71 -14.22 -6.06
C ASP A 175 19.95 -13.67 -7.29
N PRO A 176 19.29 -14.53 -8.08
CA PRO A 176 18.43 -14.09 -9.19
C PRO A 176 17.29 -13.13 -8.79
N LEU A 177 16.89 -13.12 -7.50
CA LEU A 177 15.89 -12.22 -6.95
C LEU A 177 16.45 -10.85 -6.51
N HIS A 178 17.75 -10.60 -6.68
CA HIS A 178 18.37 -9.34 -6.29
C HIS A 178 17.63 -8.13 -6.88
N ASP A 179 17.28 -7.18 -6.01
CA ASP A 179 16.53 -5.97 -6.38
C ASP A 179 17.13 -4.73 -5.70
N PRO A 180 18.01 -3.98 -6.40
CA PRO A 180 18.69 -2.84 -5.81
C PRO A 180 17.75 -1.65 -5.54
N GLU A 181 16.66 -1.51 -6.32
CA GLU A 181 15.67 -0.45 -6.09
C GLU A 181 14.87 -0.74 -4.81
N TRP A 182 14.52 -2.02 -4.58
CA TRP A 182 13.87 -2.43 -3.33
C TRP A 182 14.80 -2.26 -2.13
N LEU A 183 16.07 -2.66 -2.26
CA LEU A 183 17.03 -2.53 -1.17
C LEU A 183 17.24 -1.06 -0.77
N ALA A 184 17.36 -0.15 -1.75
CA ALA A 184 17.46 1.28 -1.50
C ALA A 184 16.22 1.81 -0.77
N TRP A 185 15.02 1.44 -1.22
CA TRP A 185 13.78 1.80 -0.54
C TRP A 185 13.72 1.27 0.90
N CYS A 186 14.11 0.01 1.13
CA CYS A 186 14.12 -0.56 2.47
C CYS A 186 15.11 0.10 3.43
N GLN A 187 16.25 0.58 2.91
CA GLN A 187 17.23 1.36 3.69
C GLN A 187 16.71 2.76 4.02
N GLU A 188 15.94 3.38 3.13
CA GLU A 188 15.33 4.70 3.34
C GLU A 188 14.14 4.66 4.32
N GLU A 189 13.24 3.70 4.16
CA GLU A 189 11.89 3.74 4.76
C GLU A 189 11.65 2.65 5.82
N LEU A 190 12.09 1.40 5.60
CA LEU A 190 11.69 0.24 6.42
C LEU A 190 12.68 -0.23 7.47
N ARG A 191 13.91 0.29 7.51
CA ARG A 191 14.94 -0.08 8.50
C ARG A 191 15.11 -1.61 8.68
N LEU A 192 15.26 -2.33 7.57
CA LEU A 192 15.54 -3.78 7.55
C LEU A 192 16.86 -4.15 8.28
N PRO A 193 17.03 -5.42 8.72
CA PRO A 193 16.11 -6.55 8.58
C PRO A 193 15.01 -6.57 9.65
N LEU A 194 13.77 -6.82 9.23
CA LEU A 194 12.63 -7.05 10.12
C LEU A 194 12.31 -8.55 10.10
N ASP A 195 12.23 -9.15 11.28
CA ASP A 195 11.59 -10.47 11.47
C ASP A 195 10.22 -10.22 12.08
N PRO A 196 9.20 -9.93 11.26
CA PRO A 196 7.98 -9.33 11.76
C PRO A 196 7.18 -10.26 12.67
N ILE A 197 7.34 -11.60 12.56
CA ILE A 197 6.43 -12.53 13.24
C ILE A 197 7.03 -13.89 13.66
N GLN A 198 8.31 -14.22 13.40
CA GLN A 198 8.81 -15.54 13.74
C GLN A 198 8.71 -15.81 15.26
N GLY A 199 8.05 -16.91 15.63
CA GLY A 199 7.85 -17.32 17.02
C GLY A 199 6.81 -16.48 17.77
N ARG A 200 6.01 -15.68 17.05
CA ARG A 200 4.99 -14.79 17.61
C ARG A 200 3.57 -15.20 17.18
N GLY A 201 3.39 -16.25 16.37
CA GLY A 201 2.08 -16.70 15.88
C GLY A 201 1.06 -16.94 17.00
N GLU A 202 1.45 -17.66 18.05
CA GLU A 202 0.60 -17.91 19.24
C GLU A 202 0.19 -16.61 19.94
N ARG A 203 1.13 -15.67 20.09
CA ARG A 203 0.86 -14.38 20.75
C ARG A 203 -0.10 -13.52 19.94
N ILE A 204 -0.01 -13.58 18.61
CA ILE A 204 -0.93 -12.89 17.70
C ILE A 204 -2.35 -13.44 17.87
N LEU A 205 -2.52 -14.77 17.93
CA LEU A 205 -3.86 -15.35 18.14
C LEU A 205 -4.38 -15.13 19.56
N ALA A 206 -3.54 -15.21 20.59
CA ALA A 206 -3.93 -14.86 21.95
C ALA A 206 -4.42 -13.41 22.06
N LEU A 207 -3.79 -12.47 21.34
CA LEU A 207 -4.27 -11.09 21.24
C LEU A 207 -5.60 -10.99 20.48
N ARG A 208 -5.77 -11.73 19.39
CA ARG A 208 -7.05 -11.77 18.67
C ARG A 208 -8.19 -12.22 19.59
N ASP A 209 -7.95 -13.27 20.34
CA ASP A 209 -8.95 -13.90 21.19
C ASP A 209 -9.29 -12.98 22.39
N SER A 210 -8.32 -12.25 22.93
CA SER A 210 -8.56 -11.24 23.97
C SER A 210 -9.38 -10.03 23.49
N LEU A 211 -9.39 -9.76 22.18
CA LEU A 211 -10.18 -8.70 21.53
C LEU A 211 -11.57 -9.19 21.07
N GLY A 212 -12.00 -10.39 21.46
CA GLY A 212 -13.29 -10.95 21.08
C GLY A 212 -13.26 -11.89 19.88
N GLY A 213 -12.10 -12.48 19.57
CA GLY A 213 -11.96 -13.55 18.58
C GLY A 213 -11.82 -13.10 17.13
N SER A 214 -11.75 -11.79 16.87
CA SER A 214 -11.44 -11.27 15.53
C SER A 214 -10.81 -9.89 15.55
N PHE A 215 -9.91 -9.63 14.61
CA PHE A 215 -9.35 -8.33 14.31
C PHE A 215 -10.22 -7.56 13.33
N THR A 216 -10.52 -6.31 13.64
CA THR A 216 -11.14 -5.34 12.72
C THR A 216 -10.11 -4.44 12.03
N SER A 217 -8.91 -4.34 12.60
CA SER A 217 -7.76 -3.61 12.05
C SER A 217 -6.46 -4.26 12.52
N LEU A 218 -5.35 -3.97 11.84
CA LEU A 218 -4.02 -4.45 12.24
C LEU A 218 -3.40 -3.62 13.37
N ARG A 219 -3.99 -2.47 13.74
CA ARG A 219 -3.47 -1.56 14.77
C ARG A 219 -3.15 -2.23 16.11
N PRO A 220 -3.97 -3.16 16.65
CA PRO A 220 -3.63 -3.83 17.91
C PRO A 220 -2.30 -4.59 17.87
N LEU A 221 -1.86 -5.03 16.68
CA LEU A 221 -0.58 -5.72 16.51
C LEU A 221 0.63 -4.79 16.69
N GLU A 222 0.45 -3.48 16.53
CA GLU A 222 1.54 -2.50 16.67
C GLU A 222 2.14 -2.51 18.08
N ALA A 223 1.31 -2.77 19.11
CA ALA A 223 1.80 -2.92 20.48
C ALA A 223 2.63 -4.20 20.70
N LEU A 224 2.41 -5.21 19.87
CA LEU A 224 3.07 -6.52 19.97
C LEU A 224 4.35 -6.60 19.11
N LEU A 225 4.32 -5.96 17.93
CA LEU A 225 5.34 -6.09 16.89
C LEU A 225 6.09 -4.76 16.62
N GLY A 226 5.46 -3.62 16.89
CA GLY A 226 5.94 -2.31 16.43
C GLY A 226 5.35 -1.94 15.08
N VAL A 227 5.39 -0.65 14.75
CA VAL A 227 4.73 -0.08 13.57
C VAL A 227 5.36 -0.62 12.27
N ASP A 228 6.69 -0.60 12.18
CA ASP A 228 7.43 -1.02 10.98
C ASP A 228 7.21 -2.52 10.66
N GLU A 229 7.19 -3.37 11.70
CA GLU A 229 6.90 -4.80 11.54
C GLU A 229 5.46 -5.05 11.07
N VAL A 230 4.47 -4.30 11.58
CA VAL A 230 3.07 -4.40 11.15
C VAL A 230 2.90 -3.93 9.71
N GLU A 231 3.56 -2.84 9.32
CA GLU A 231 3.56 -2.35 7.94
C GLU A 231 4.13 -3.42 7.01
N ARG A 232 5.29 -3.99 7.33
CA ARG A 232 5.88 -5.11 6.58
C ARG A 232 4.94 -6.30 6.48
N LEU A 233 4.33 -6.69 7.60
CA LEU A 233 3.41 -7.82 7.70
C LEU A 233 2.14 -7.63 6.86
N SER A 234 1.64 -6.40 6.75
CA SER A 234 0.39 -6.06 6.06
C SER A 234 0.37 -6.46 4.57
N HIS A 235 1.54 -6.66 3.96
CA HIS A 235 1.68 -7.16 2.60
C HIS A 235 1.29 -8.64 2.45
N TYR A 236 1.37 -9.42 3.53
CA TYR A 236 1.24 -10.88 3.51
C TYR A 236 -0.01 -11.40 4.24
N VAL A 237 -0.60 -10.57 5.09
CA VAL A 237 -1.79 -10.93 5.87
C VAL A 237 -2.99 -10.07 5.51
N THR A 238 -4.17 -10.61 5.75
CA THR A 238 -5.45 -9.92 5.61
C THR A 238 -6.35 -10.18 6.81
N LEU A 239 -7.32 -9.30 7.01
CA LEU A 239 -8.42 -9.49 7.96
C LEU A 239 -9.71 -9.89 7.25
N HIS A 240 -9.75 -9.66 5.93
CA HIS A 240 -10.89 -9.83 5.06
C HIS A 240 -10.49 -10.76 3.93
N SER A 241 -11.15 -11.90 3.84
CA SER A 241 -11.15 -12.78 2.67
C SER A 241 -12.41 -13.61 2.71
N TRP A 242 -12.76 -14.23 1.59
CA TRP A 242 -13.88 -15.15 1.55
C TRP A 242 -13.67 -16.28 2.56
N ARG A 243 -14.72 -16.62 3.30
CA ARG A 243 -14.71 -17.72 4.27
C ARG A 243 -15.71 -18.75 3.81
N ASP A 244 -15.28 -20.00 3.73
CA ASP A 244 -16.19 -21.09 3.40
C ASP A 244 -17.04 -21.43 4.63
N PRO A 245 -18.37 -21.20 4.59
CA PRO A 245 -19.24 -21.55 5.71
C PRO A 245 -19.35 -23.06 5.93
N ARG A 246 -19.01 -23.89 4.92
CA ARG A 246 -19.14 -25.36 5.00
C ARG A 246 -18.00 -26.02 5.77
N TYR A 247 -16.84 -25.36 5.86
CA TYR A 247 -15.63 -25.93 6.47
C TYR A 247 -15.13 -25.11 7.66
N GLY A 248 -16.05 -24.59 8.47
CA GLY A 248 -15.69 -23.94 9.74
C GLY A 248 -14.99 -22.59 9.57
N ASN A 249 -15.45 -21.76 8.64
CA ASN A 249 -14.88 -20.43 8.36
C ASN A 249 -13.41 -20.47 7.92
N ARG A 250 -13.01 -21.50 7.17
CA ARG A 250 -11.72 -21.54 6.49
C ARG A 250 -11.64 -20.41 5.45
N ALA A 251 -10.51 -19.74 5.41
CA ALA A 251 -10.19 -18.70 4.45
C ALA A 251 -9.14 -19.28 3.48
N PRO A 252 -9.56 -19.93 2.38
CA PRO A 252 -8.62 -20.56 1.45
C PRO A 252 -7.71 -19.50 0.83
N VAL A 253 -6.44 -19.85 0.67
CA VAL A 253 -5.46 -19.03 -0.02
C VAL A 253 -5.53 -19.32 -1.52
N ASN A 254 -5.68 -18.27 -2.33
CA ASN A 254 -5.61 -18.37 -3.78
C ASN A 254 -4.15 -18.55 -4.22
N VAL A 255 -3.76 -19.79 -4.52
CA VAL A 255 -2.39 -20.14 -4.91
C VAL A 255 -1.93 -19.49 -6.21
N ASN A 256 -2.86 -19.08 -7.08
CA ASN A 256 -2.51 -18.44 -8.35
C ASN A 256 -1.99 -17.00 -8.15
N THR A 257 -2.32 -16.38 -7.01
CA THR A 257 -2.02 -14.98 -6.70
C THR A 257 -1.21 -14.81 -5.43
N ALA A 258 -1.12 -15.85 -4.61
CA ALA A 258 -0.35 -15.86 -3.38
C ALA A 258 1.14 -15.62 -3.63
N SER A 259 1.73 -14.82 -2.75
CA SER A 259 3.17 -14.56 -2.77
C SER A 259 3.98 -15.78 -2.33
N TRP A 260 5.26 -15.83 -2.72
CA TRP A 260 6.14 -16.93 -2.30
C TRP A 260 6.17 -17.14 -0.77
N PRO A 261 6.33 -16.10 0.08
CA PRO A 261 6.28 -16.29 1.54
C PRO A 261 4.93 -16.84 2.04
N VAL A 262 3.81 -16.41 1.45
CA VAL A 262 2.48 -16.94 1.81
C VAL A 262 2.35 -18.40 1.38
N LEU A 263 2.83 -18.77 0.19
CA LEU A 263 2.81 -20.17 -0.26
C LEU A 263 3.65 -21.06 0.66
N VAL A 264 4.87 -20.65 1.00
CA VAL A 264 5.72 -21.38 1.96
C VAL A 264 4.99 -21.59 3.28
N SER A 265 4.35 -20.55 3.80
CA SER A 265 3.59 -20.64 5.05
C SER A 265 2.41 -21.63 5.00
N CYS A 266 1.76 -21.75 3.83
CA CYS A 266 0.64 -22.67 3.64
C CYS A 266 1.05 -24.14 3.55
N PHE A 267 2.30 -24.40 3.17
CA PHE A 267 2.83 -25.75 2.97
C PHE A 267 3.73 -26.23 4.11
N VAL A 268 3.78 -25.49 5.22
CA VAL A 268 4.53 -25.91 6.41
C VAL A 268 3.91 -27.16 7.01
N GLY A 269 4.76 -28.15 7.28
CA GLY A 269 4.34 -29.46 7.76
C GLY A 269 3.91 -30.42 6.64
N LEU A 270 3.95 -30.01 5.36
CA LEU A 270 3.88 -30.97 4.26
C LEU A 270 5.22 -31.69 4.15
N GLU A 271 5.27 -32.90 4.68
CA GLU A 271 6.23 -33.88 4.21
C GLU A 271 5.82 -34.30 2.81
N ALA A 272 6.73 -34.17 1.83
CA ALA A 272 6.53 -34.85 0.57
C ALA A 272 6.46 -36.35 0.90
N ALA A 273 5.27 -36.94 0.79
CA ALA A 273 5.17 -38.38 0.67
C ALA A 273 6.13 -38.74 -0.46
N SER A 274 7.19 -39.49 -0.13
CA SER A 274 8.17 -39.96 -1.10
C SER A 274 7.40 -40.38 -2.34
N PRO A 275 7.75 -39.90 -3.55
CA PRO A 275 6.98 -40.23 -4.73
C PRO A 275 6.79 -41.73 -4.68
N LEU A 276 5.52 -42.17 -4.78
CA LEU A 276 5.21 -43.54 -5.12
C LEU A 276 5.92 -43.76 -6.45
N VAL A 277 7.19 -44.15 -6.38
CA VAL A 277 7.90 -44.87 -7.40
C VAL A 277 7.27 -46.24 -7.26
N PRO A 278 6.25 -46.60 -8.07
CA PRO A 278 6.01 -48.02 -8.25
C PRO A 278 7.37 -48.59 -8.67
N PRO A 279 7.87 -49.68 -8.06
CA PRO A 279 9.14 -50.25 -8.47
C PRO A 279 9.07 -50.51 -9.98
N LEU A 280 9.76 -49.68 -10.75
CA LEU A 280 9.82 -49.74 -12.21
C LEU A 280 10.48 -51.04 -12.73
N ASN A 281 10.85 -51.95 -11.82
CA ASN A 281 11.56 -53.19 -12.12
C ASN A 281 10.71 -54.46 -12.08
N ASP A 282 9.44 -54.41 -11.66
CA ASP A 282 8.62 -55.64 -11.60
C ASP A 282 7.99 -56.04 -12.94
N ALA A 283 7.82 -55.10 -13.88
CA ALA A 283 7.33 -55.40 -15.22
C ALA A 283 8.42 -56.01 -16.12
N ALA A 284 9.68 -55.59 -15.94
CA ALA A 284 10.83 -56.17 -16.66
C ALA A 284 11.17 -57.59 -16.17
N ALA A 285 10.98 -57.88 -14.87
CA ALA A 285 11.21 -59.21 -14.30
C ALA A 285 10.13 -60.24 -14.70
N ARG A 286 8.90 -59.81 -14.99
CA ARG A 286 7.79 -60.70 -15.40
C ARG A 286 7.73 -60.98 -16.92
N ALA A 287 8.51 -60.26 -17.73
CA ALA A 287 8.65 -60.54 -19.16
C ALA A 287 9.83 -61.50 -19.47
N ALA A 288 10.60 -61.89 -18.45
CA ALA A 288 11.77 -62.77 -18.57
C ALA A 288 11.62 -64.10 -17.80
N ALA A 289 10.41 -64.45 -17.35
CA ALA A 289 10.03 -65.74 -16.78
C ALA A 289 8.86 -66.31 -17.57
#